data_AF-A0A959ZUF0-F1
#
_entry.id   AF-A0A959ZUF0-F1
#
_cell.length_a   1.000
_cell.length_b   1.000
_cell.length_c   1.000
_cell.angle_alpha   90.00
_cell.angle_beta   90.00
_cell.angle_gamma   90.00
#
_symmetry.space_group_name_H-M   'P 1'
#
loop_
_entity.id
_entity.type
_entity.pdbx_description
1 polymer ?
#
loop_
_entity_poly.entity_id
_entity_poly.type
_entity_poly.pdbx_seq_one_letter_code
_entity_poly.pdbx_strand_id
1 'polypeptide(L)'
;MAIAALGAAGCGGSDDTSTPTTAPTTTSAPPAATTAPSSGNGDTAAGKQIFTANCSGCHTLADANATGTVGPNLDQLKPDQQRVATQVTNGGGVMPAFAGQLSDTQIQDVAAYVAAATGG
;
A
#
# COMPACT_ATOMS: atom_id res chain seq x y z
N MET A 1 49.45 -17.32 35.27
CA MET A 1 48.16 -17.26 34.57
C MET A 1 47.19 -16.58 35.50
N ALA A 2 46.70 -15.41 35.08
CA ALA A 2 46.11 -14.39 35.94
C ALA A 2 44.59 -14.52 36.01
N ILE A 3 44.05 -14.55 37.22
CA ILE A 3 42.64 -14.36 37.62
C ILE A 3 42.65 -14.28 39.16
N ALA A 4 41.99 -13.38 39.87
CA ALA A 4 41.18 -12.22 39.55
C ALA A 4 41.21 -11.34 40.82
N ALA A 5 41.39 -10.02 40.66
CA ALA A 5 41.31 -9.09 41.77
C ALA A 5 39.84 -8.73 42.05
N LEU A 6 39.49 -8.79 43.33
CA LEU A 6 38.27 -8.32 43.95
C LEU A 6 38.07 -6.81 43.68
N GLY A 7 36.85 -6.44 43.28
CA GLY A 7 36.35 -5.07 43.29
C GLY A 7 34.96 -5.07 43.92
N ALA A 8 34.78 -4.28 44.98
CA ALA A 8 33.58 -4.13 45.77
C ALA A 8 32.68 -2.96 45.29
N ALA A 9 31.58 -2.75 46.03
CA ALA A 9 30.58 -1.68 45.94
C ALA A 9 29.39 -1.98 45.00
N GLY A 10 28.13 -1.71 45.34
CA GLY A 10 27.59 -0.95 46.46
C GLY A 10 26.05 -1.03 46.42
N CYS A 11 25.44 -0.51 47.46
CA CYS A 11 24.02 -0.54 47.79
C CYS A 11 23.21 0.62 47.17
N GLY A 12 21.92 0.36 46.94
CA GLY A 12 20.84 1.33 47.18
C GLY A 12 20.37 2.20 45.99
N GLY A 13 19.05 2.33 45.85
CA GLY A 13 18.40 3.38 45.07
C GLY A 13 17.09 2.95 44.44
N SER A 14 15.99 3.22 45.15
CA SER A 14 14.61 3.14 44.67
C SER A 14 14.26 4.30 43.72
N ASP A 15 13.09 4.16 43.10
CA ASP A 15 12.15 5.20 42.68
C ASP A 15 11.95 5.41 41.17
N ASP A 16 10.67 5.33 40.84
CA ASP A 16 9.95 5.40 39.58
C ASP A 16 10.50 6.35 38.51
N THR A 17 10.51 5.83 37.28
CA THR A 17 10.28 6.65 36.09
C THR A 17 9.30 5.91 35.18
N SER A 18 8.05 6.36 35.22
CA SER A 18 7.07 6.11 34.19
C SER A 18 7.54 6.75 32.88
N THR A 19 8.19 5.96 32.02
CA THR A 19 8.28 6.21 30.58
C THR A 19 8.44 4.88 29.85
N PRO A 20 7.46 4.39 29.10
CA PRO A 20 7.76 3.72 27.85
C PRO A 20 8.06 4.81 26.82
N THR A 21 9.35 5.04 26.64
CA THR A 21 9.97 5.63 25.46
C THR A 21 9.28 5.13 24.19
N THR A 22 8.97 6.09 23.32
CA THR A 22 8.64 5.94 21.91
C THR A 22 9.39 4.76 21.29
N ALA A 23 8.68 3.66 21.02
CA ALA A 23 9.21 2.60 20.19
C ALA A 23 9.52 3.20 18.81
N PRO A 24 10.68 2.90 18.20
CA PRO A 24 10.92 3.27 16.82
C PRO A 24 9.83 2.59 15.98
N THR A 25 9.09 3.41 15.25
CA THR A 25 8.29 2.97 14.12
C THR A 25 9.20 2.15 13.21
N THR A 26 9.01 0.84 13.23
CA THR A 26 9.43 -0.02 12.12
C THR A 26 8.57 0.37 10.93
N THR A 27 8.98 1.46 10.27
CA THR A 27 8.63 1.71 8.89
C THR A 27 9.20 0.54 8.11
N SER A 28 8.38 -0.49 7.92
CA SER A 28 8.59 -1.45 6.84
C SER A 28 8.44 -0.66 5.56
N ALA A 29 9.55 -0.06 5.11
CA ALA A 29 9.69 0.33 3.73
C ALA A 29 9.55 -0.97 2.92
N PRO A 30 8.55 -1.11 2.03
CA PRO A 30 8.57 -2.21 1.09
C PRO A 30 9.87 -2.15 0.29
N PRO A 31 10.50 -3.30 -0.04
CA PRO A 31 11.70 -3.28 -0.85
C PRO A 31 11.38 -2.57 -2.15
N ALA A 32 12.20 -1.56 -2.47
CA ALA A 32 12.19 -0.89 -3.75
C ALA A 32 12.29 -1.96 -4.84
N ALA A 33 11.15 -2.28 -5.45
CA ALA A 33 11.11 -3.08 -6.66
C ALA A 33 11.91 -2.30 -7.69
N THR A 34 13.03 -2.90 -8.11
CA THR A 34 13.87 -2.38 -9.18
C THR A 34 13.00 -2.21 -10.42
N THR A 35 12.82 -0.95 -10.80
CA THR A 35 11.93 -0.51 -11.86
C THR A 35 12.51 -0.93 -13.20
N ALA A 36 11.94 -1.97 -13.82
CA ALA A 36 12.00 -2.08 -15.27
C ALA A 36 11.08 -0.98 -15.85
N PRO A 37 11.49 -0.28 -16.92
CA PRO A 37 10.65 0.75 -17.52
C PRO A 37 9.40 0.10 -18.12
N SER A 38 8.25 0.29 -17.47
CA SER A 38 6.98 -0.14 -18.03
C SER A 38 6.68 0.76 -19.24
N SER A 39 6.84 0.16 -20.41
CA SER A 39 6.60 0.81 -21.70
C SER A 39 5.11 1.11 -21.83
N GLY A 40 4.71 2.38 -21.68
CA GLY A 40 3.39 2.91 -22.05
C GLY A 40 2.15 2.41 -21.28
N ASN A 41 2.26 1.32 -20.53
CA ASN A 41 1.09 0.54 -20.08
C ASN A 41 0.94 0.46 -18.56
N GLY A 42 1.57 1.36 -17.79
CA GLY A 42 1.50 1.37 -16.31
C GLY A 42 2.26 0.21 -15.63
N ASP A 43 2.69 0.39 -14.40
CA ASP A 43 3.28 -0.67 -13.56
C ASP A 43 2.16 -1.39 -12.80
N THR A 44 1.84 -2.62 -13.22
CA THR A 44 0.76 -3.41 -12.60
C THR A 44 1.05 -3.81 -11.16
N ALA A 45 2.32 -3.93 -10.75
CA ALA A 45 2.69 -4.25 -9.38
C ALA A 45 2.43 -3.04 -8.47
N ALA A 46 2.86 -1.85 -8.88
CA ALA A 46 2.52 -0.60 -8.20
C ALA A 46 0.99 -0.38 -8.17
N GLY A 47 0.32 -0.65 -9.31
CA GLY A 47 -1.12 -0.55 -9.44
C GLY A 47 -1.90 -1.44 -8.47
N LYS A 48 -1.43 -2.68 -8.25
CA LYS A 48 -2.02 -3.59 -7.27
C LYS A 48 -1.95 -3.06 -5.84
N GLN A 49 -0.82 -2.42 -5.47
CA GLN A 49 -0.66 -1.81 -4.15
C GLN A 49 -1.63 -0.64 -3.97
N ILE A 50 -1.75 0.21 -4.99
CA ILE A 50 -2.68 1.34 -4.99
C ILE A 50 -4.13 0.85 -4.89
N PHE A 51 -4.49 -0.18 -5.68
CA PHE A 51 -5.82 -0.79 -5.65
C PHE A 51 -6.16 -1.32 -4.26
N THR A 52 -5.24 -2.05 -3.65
CA THR A 52 -5.44 -2.66 -2.32
C THR A 52 -5.67 -1.58 -1.27
N ALA A 53 -4.95 -0.46 -1.35
CA ALA A 53 -5.05 0.64 -0.39
C ALA A 53 -6.31 1.51 -0.58
N ASN A 54 -6.78 1.71 -1.81
CA ASN A 54 -7.78 2.75 -2.11
C ASN A 54 -9.11 2.21 -2.68
N CYS A 55 -9.11 1.04 -3.30
CA CYS A 55 -10.23 0.55 -4.12
C CYS A 55 -10.88 -0.71 -3.55
N SER A 56 -10.10 -1.56 -2.87
CA SER A 56 -10.49 -2.91 -2.41
C SER A 56 -11.71 -2.93 -1.49
N GLY A 57 -11.91 -1.89 -0.69
CA GLY A 57 -13.06 -1.78 0.23
C GLY A 57 -14.38 -1.55 -0.48
N CYS A 58 -14.36 -1.01 -1.70
CA CYS A 58 -15.57 -0.68 -2.46
C CYS A 58 -15.84 -1.65 -3.61
N HIS A 59 -14.79 -2.17 -4.25
CA HIS A 59 -14.89 -3.01 -5.44
C HIS A 59 -14.53 -4.46 -5.19
N THR A 60 -15.17 -5.36 -5.94
CA THR A 60 -14.77 -6.76 -5.99
C THR A 60 -13.73 -6.94 -7.09
N LEU A 61 -12.61 -7.58 -6.75
CA LEU A 61 -11.56 -7.99 -7.67
C LEU A 61 -10.81 -9.18 -7.07
N ALA A 62 -10.95 -10.36 -7.66
CA ALA A 62 -10.42 -11.61 -7.13
C ALA A 62 -8.88 -11.60 -7.02
N ASP A 63 -8.17 -11.04 -8.00
CA ASP A 63 -6.69 -10.97 -7.99
C ASP A 63 -6.14 -10.20 -6.77
N ALA A 64 -6.89 -9.18 -6.31
CA ALA A 64 -6.55 -8.38 -5.14
C ALA A 64 -7.12 -8.94 -3.83
N ASN A 65 -7.85 -10.06 -3.86
CA ASN A 65 -8.68 -10.55 -2.76
C ASN A 65 -9.68 -9.50 -2.24
N ALA A 66 -10.14 -8.62 -3.14
CA ALA A 66 -11.08 -7.56 -2.81
C ALA A 66 -12.52 -8.06 -2.97
N THR A 67 -13.35 -7.79 -1.98
CA THR A 67 -14.75 -8.25 -1.90
C THR A 67 -15.73 -7.10 -1.68
N GLY A 68 -15.30 -5.85 -1.93
CA GLY A 68 -16.15 -4.68 -1.81
C GLY A 68 -17.34 -4.74 -2.79
N THR A 69 -18.51 -4.29 -2.34
CA THR A 69 -19.77 -4.35 -3.11
C THR A 69 -20.47 -3.00 -3.22
N VAL A 70 -19.82 -1.91 -2.79
CA VAL A 70 -20.32 -0.54 -2.96
C VAL A 70 -20.25 -0.14 -4.43
N GLY A 71 -19.13 -0.47 -5.08
CA GLY A 71 -18.93 -0.34 -6.52
C GLY A 71 -19.19 -1.66 -7.26
N PRO A 72 -19.19 -1.62 -8.60
CA PRO A 72 -19.34 -2.81 -9.42
C PRO A 72 -18.22 -3.83 -9.19
N ASN A 73 -18.54 -5.09 -9.44
CA ASN A 73 -17.56 -6.17 -9.53
C ASN A 73 -16.72 -6.02 -10.80
N LEU A 74 -15.42 -5.83 -10.64
CA LEU A 74 -14.50 -5.56 -11.73
C LEU A 74 -14.16 -6.82 -12.54
N ASP A 75 -14.16 -8.01 -11.92
CA ASP A 75 -13.99 -9.29 -12.63
C ASP A 75 -15.10 -9.54 -13.66
N GLN A 76 -16.31 -9.02 -13.39
CA GLN A 76 -17.45 -9.10 -14.30
C GLN A 76 -17.48 -7.95 -15.30
N LEU A 77 -17.16 -6.73 -14.85
CA LEU A 77 -17.21 -5.53 -15.68
C LEU A 77 -16.11 -5.49 -16.74
N LYS A 78 -14.94 -6.07 -16.44
CA LYS A 78 -13.75 -6.14 -17.31
C LYS A 78 -13.46 -4.83 -18.07
N PRO A 79 -13.31 -3.71 -17.36
CA PRO A 79 -13.05 -2.43 -18.01
C PRO A 79 -11.64 -2.41 -18.61
N ASP A 80 -11.49 -1.77 -19.77
CA ASP A 80 -10.18 -1.45 -20.33
C ASP A 80 -9.47 -0.37 -19.51
N GLN A 81 -8.15 -0.27 -19.67
CA GLN A 81 -7.31 0.66 -18.91
C GLN A 81 -7.75 2.12 -19.05
N GLN A 82 -8.12 2.60 -20.24
CA GLN A 82 -8.49 4.00 -20.44
C GLN A 82 -9.79 4.34 -19.70
N ARG A 83 -10.75 3.41 -19.71
CA ARG A 83 -11.98 3.54 -18.95
C ARG A 83 -11.71 3.58 -17.45
N VAL A 84 -10.83 2.72 -16.93
CA VAL A 84 -10.46 2.75 -15.50
C VAL A 84 -9.77 4.06 -15.15
N ALA A 85 -8.77 4.49 -15.92
CA ALA A 85 -8.05 5.74 -15.67
C ALA A 85 -9.01 6.93 -15.62
N THR A 86 -9.89 7.05 -16.62
CA THR A 86 -10.89 8.12 -16.69
C THR A 86 -11.82 8.10 -15.47
N GLN A 87 -12.29 6.92 -15.06
CA GLN A 87 -13.19 6.77 -13.93
C GLN A 87 -12.50 7.09 -12.60
N VAL A 88 -11.23 6.70 -12.43
CA VAL A 88 -10.44 6.99 -11.22
C VAL A 88 -10.12 8.48 -11.14
N THR A 89 -9.74 9.12 -12.25
CA THR A 89 -9.49 10.57 -12.30
C THR A 89 -10.73 11.36 -11.92
N ASN A 90 -11.87 11.08 -12.54
CA ASN A 90 -13.05 11.92 -12.45
C ASN A 90 -14.06 11.50 -11.37
N GLY A 91 -13.96 10.26 -10.88
CA GLY A 91 -14.99 9.67 -10.01
C GLY A 91 -16.32 9.47 -10.75
N GLY A 92 -17.39 9.18 -9.99
CA GLY A 92 -18.74 9.07 -10.52
C GLY A 92 -19.73 8.43 -9.55
N GLY A 93 -20.92 9.03 -9.42
CA GLY A 93 -21.94 8.57 -8.48
C GLY A 93 -21.42 8.61 -7.04
N VAL A 94 -21.31 7.44 -6.41
CA VAL A 94 -20.73 7.28 -5.06
C VAL A 94 -19.21 7.11 -5.06
N MET A 95 -18.59 6.87 -6.22
CA MET A 95 -17.14 6.73 -6.34
C MET A 95 -16.48 8.11 -6.32
N PRO A 96 -15.58 8.41 -5.37
CA PRO A 96 -14.89 9.69 -5.31
C PRO A 96 -13.93 9.86 -6.48
N ALA A 97 -13.63 11.12 -6.81
CA ALA A 97 -12.57 11.46 -7.75
C ALA A 97 -11.21 11.38 -7.05
N PHE A 98 -10.21 10.75 -7.68
CA PHE A 98 -8.85 10.65 -7.14
C PHE A 98 -7.87 11.64 -7.78
N ALA A 99 -8.33 12.49 -8.71
CA ALA A 99 -7.52 13.58 -9.23
C ALA A 99 -7.01 14.47 -8.08
N GLY A 100 -5.70 14.68 -8.02
CA GLY A 100 -5.05 15.43 -6.95
C GLY A 100 -4.78 14.64 -5.65
N GLN A 101 -5.32 13.42 -5.53
CA GLN A 101 -4.95 12.46 -4.47
C GLN A 101 -3.90 11.45 -4.97
N LEU A 102 -4.05 11.02 -6.23
CA LEU A 102 -3.10 10.19 -6.95
C LEU A 102 -2.48 11.01 -8.08
N SER A 103 -1.19 10.77 -8.36
CA SER A 103 -0.55 11.31 -9.55
C SER A 103 -1.06 10.62 -10.81
N ASP A 104 -0.87 11.25 -11.97
CA ASP A 104 -1.26 10.65 -13.25
C ASP A 104 -0.61 9.27 -13.46
N THR A 105 0.66 9.12 -13.09
CA THR A 105 1.35 7.82 -13.13
C THR A 105 0.66 6.79 -12.24
N GLN A 106 0.33 7.14 -10.99
CA GLN A 106 -0.37 6.23 -10.07
C GLN A 106 -1.75 5.82 -10.60
N ILE A 107 -2.45 6.75 -11.26
CA ILE A 107 -3.73 6.48 -11.91
C ILE A 107 -3.54 5.51 -13.08
N GLN A 108 -2.51 5.68 -13.90
CA GLN A 108 -2.20 4.75 -14.97
C GLN A 108 -1.78 3.37 -14.47
N ASP A 109 -1.01 3.31 -13.37
CA ASP A 109 -0.58 2.06 -12.75
C ASP A 109 -1.78 1.24 -12.24
N VAL A 110 -2.70 1.88 -11.49
CA VAL A 110 -3.90 1.19 -11.01
C VAL A 110 -4.84 0.80 -12.16
N ALA A 111 -4.96 1.65 -13.18
CA ALA A 111 -5.78 1.37 -14.34
C ALA A 111 -5.26 0.17 -15.14
N ALA A 112 -3.95 0.12 -15.36
CA ALA A 112 -3.27 -0.98 -16.00
C ALA A 112 -3.46 -2.29 -15.23
N TYR A 113 -3.30 -2.23 -13.91
CA TYR A 113 -3.52 -3.37 -13.04
C TYR A 113 -4.94 -3.93 -13.14
N VAL A 114 -5.96 -3.08 -13.07
CA VAL A 114 -7.37 -3.51 -13.13
C VAL A 114 -7.70 -4.14 -14.49
N ALA A 115 -7.25 -3.54 -15.59
CA ALA A 115 -7.45 -4.10 -16.93
C ALA A 115 -6.76 -5.47 -17.06
N ALA A 116 -5.49 -5.57 -16.66
CA ALA A 116 -4.72 -6.81 -16.70
C ALA A 116 -5.32 -7.92 -15.82
N ALA A 117 -5.77 -7.59 -14.61
CA ALA A 117 -6.34 -8.55 -13.66
C ALA A 117 -7.69 -9.11 -14.12
N THR A 118 -8.44 -8.36 -14.93
CA THR A 118 -9.79 -8.74 -15.38
C THR A 118 -9.81 -9.26 -16.82
N GLY A 119 -8.70 -9.09 -17.55
CA GLY A 119 -8.53 -9.48 -18.95
C GLY A 119 -9.25 -8.54 -19.93
N GLY A 120 -9.32 -7.24 -19.59
CA GLY A 120 -9.91 -6.17 -20.40
C GLY A 120 -8.92 -5.47 -21.31
#